data_AF-A0A956SI42-F1
#
_entry.id   AF-A0A956SI42-F1
#
_cell.length_a   1.000
_cell.length_b   1.000
_cell.length_c   1.000
_cell.angle_alpha   90.00
_cell.angle_beta   90.00
_cell.angle_gamma   90.00
#
_symmetry.space_group_name_H-M   'P 1'
#
loop_
_entity.id
_entity.type
_entity.pdbx_description
1 polymer ?
#
loop_
_entity_poly.entity_id
_entity_poly.type
_entity_poly.pdbx_seq_one_letter_code
_entity_poly.pdbx_strand_id
1 'polypeptide(L)'
;MCGIAGILRYDRSPCTPDAEHVQNMLRTMERRGPDGEGLVRSGRVILGHRRLAIIDLDPRANQPLSTTDRRFLISFNGEIYNYRELMARLGLSQDDLRTKGDTEIVLHAWAAWGRACLDQLVGQFALAIYDRFEDELWLARDRFGEKPLYYHQCGAALSFASTMGALLELPWIERALDPSSVREYLTYRYCIAPRTVVRGIQKLPAGHLLRVRYRRPETHPWYRGRFGESNARTSRRDLVEEFDSLLNQATKRCLVGDVDMGLFLSDGIDSSAIHRCARSKVPAYTFISEDSTKRNLEPPAEATRIECSSELRLTALERAFSTLTEPVGDGAIVGTWLLFHAAKEHATVFLCGHGADELLAGYRLSQDRFRLSAIRRLAWLPDSVVGRLVTRYSAGGESVTQRRHRFLSMPGYRAAEAARYVINRPLPKQDLDALCPSARSDESGSSASYLEAIDRLYDDQPAAASNLDRIQNVMLKTFLTENILSWADSVAMDNSCELRMPFLDRDLVEFIFGLPDDARIGRLPGRRNTKLVLRWWGEGRLDQAVLRRRKRPFFAGGLRSLHRKHPRKLRSWITESDALREAVPGLETWMDNGPEFFRGPRQGTLWALLALGIWSRSHGIS
;
A
#
# COMPACT_ATOMS: atom_id res chain seq x y z
N MET A 1 -11.56 6.73 -9.35
CA MET A 1 -11.43 5.53 -8.50
C MET A 1 -12.61 4.59 -8.66
N CYS A 2 -12.40 3.28 -8.74
CA CYS A 2 -13.44 2.35 -9.19
C CYS A 2 -13.33 0.99 -8.48
N GLY A 3 -14.27 0.09 -8.79
CA GLY A 3 -14.14 -1.33 -8.50
C GLY A 3 -14.17 -2.13 -9.80
N ILE A 4 -13.21 -3.04 -10.00
CA ILE A 4 -13.25 -4.02 -11.10
C ILE A 4 -13.52 -5.40 -10.55
N ALA A 5 -14.26 -6.21 -11.30
CA ALA A 5 -14.48 -7.62 -11.01
C ALA A 5 -14.59 -8.41 -12.31
N GLY A 6 -14.28 -9.70 -12.28
CA GLY A 6 -14.54 -10.55 -13.43
C GLY A 6 -14.26 -12.02 -13.19
N ILE A 7 -14.82 -12.82 -14.09
CA ILE A 7 -14.66 -14.27 -14.15
C ILE A 7 -14.30 -14.64 -15.59
N LEU A 8 -13.18 -15.35 -15.74
CA LEU A 8 -12.78 -16.00 -16.99
C LEU A 8 -12.92 -17.51 -16.81
N ARG A 9 -13.87 -18.12 -17.51
CA ARG A 9 -14.00 -19.58 -17.59
C ARG A 9 -12.92 -20.15 -18.49
N TYR A 10 -12.39 -21.32 -18.13
CA TYR A 10 -11.36 -21.97 -18.92
C TYR A 10 -11.90 -22.85 -20.04
N ASP A 11 -13.11 -23.34 -19.88
CA ASP A 11 -13.91 -23.94 -20.95
C ASP A 11 -14.77 -22.85 -21.63
N ARG A 12 -15.51 -23.26 -22.66
CA ARG A 12 -16.50 -22.39 -23.32
C ARG A 12 -17.91 -22.64 -22.77
N SER A 13 -18.01 -23.11 -21.54
CA SER A 13 -19.31 -23.34 -20.91
C SER A 13 -20.08 -22.02 -20.80
N PRO A 14 -21.41 -22.04 -20.94
CA PRO A 14 -22.20 -20.82 -20.76
C PRO A 14 -21.90 -20.18 -19.41
N CYS A 15 -21.63 -18.87 -19.39
CA CYS A 15 -21.29 -18.12 -18.17
C CYS A 15 -22.51 -17.85 -17.27
N THR A 16 -23.37 -18.86 -17.07
CA THR A 16 -24.53 -18.83 -16.18
C THR A 16 -24.28 -19.83 -15.05
N PRO A 17 -24.31 -19.43 -13.77
CA PRO A 17 -24.73 -18.13 -13.22
C PRO A 17 -23.60 -17.09 -13.02
N ASP A 18 -22.47 -17.17 -13.72
CA ASP A 18 -21.29 -16.28 -13.50
C ASP A 18 -21.63 -14.78 -13.54
N ALA A 19 -22.59 -14.37 -14.34
CA ALA A 19 -22.96 -12.95 -14.40
C ALA A 19 -23.63 -12.47 -13.11
N GLU A 20 -24.45 -13.32 -12.50
CA GLU A 20 -25.05 -13.04 -11.20
C GLU A 20 -23.98 -13.02 -10.11
N HIS A 21 -23.01 -13.93 -10.20
CA HIS A 21 -21.84 -13.89 -9.33
C HIS A 21 -21.08 -12.57 -9.46
N VAL A 22 -20.69 -12.15 -10.67
CA VAL A 22 -20.03 -10.85 -10.87
C VAL A 22 -20.92 -9.69 -10.41
N GLN A 23 -22.23 -9.75 -10.62
CA GLN A 23 -23.16 -8.74 -10.11
C GLN A 23 -23.11 -8.63 -8.58
N ASN A 24 -23.08 -9.76 -7.86
CA ASN A 24 -22.93 -9.77 -6.40
C ASN A 24 -21.56 -9.23 -5.97
N MET A 25 -20.49 -9.60 -6.68
CA MET A 25 -19.16 -9.02 -6.47
C MET A 25 -19.19 -7.49 -6.57
N LEU A 26 -19.84 -6.92 -7.60
CA LEU A 26 -19.96 -5.48 -7.80
C LEU A 26 -20.75 -4.78 -6.70
N ARG A 27 -21.82 -5.40 -6.18
CA ARG A 27 -22.61 -4.85 -5.06
C ARG A 27 -21.76 -4.60 -3.82
N THR A 28 -20.81 -5.47 -3.51
CA THR A 28 -19.89 -5.28 -2.37
C THR A 28 -18.97 -4.05 -2.51
N MET A 29 -18.82 -3.54 -3.74
CA MET A 29 -17.92 -2.43 -4.09
C MET A 29 -18.68 -1.14 -4.42
N GLU A 30 -19.98 -1.04 -4.13
CA GLU A 30 -20.81 0.13 -4.44
C GLU A 30 -20.18 1.45 -3.98
N ARG A 31 -19.64 1.50 -2.76
CA ARG A 31 -19.01 2.73 -2.22
C ARG A 31 -17.74 3.14 -2.95
N ARG A 32 -17.01 2.19 -3.55
CA ARG A 32 -15.81 2.47 -4.36
C ARG A 32 -16.16 3.19 -5.66
N GLY A 33 -17.38 3.02 -6.14
CA GLY A 33 -17.86 3.59 -7.38
C GLY A 33 -19.38 3.74 -7.37
N PRO A 34 -19.91 4.79 -6.71
CA PRO A 34 -21.35 5.00 -6.55
C PRO A 34 -22.03 5.56 -7.82
N ASP A 35 -21.27 6.15 -8.74
CA ASP A 35 -21.82 6.96 -9.85
C ASP A 35 -22.24 6.12 -11.06
N GLY A 36 -21.72 4.89 -11.17
CA GLY A 36 -22.04 4.03 -12.30
C GLY A 36 -21.68 2.57 -12.06
N GLU A 37 -22.32 1.72 -12.85
CA GLU A 37 -22.07 0.29 -12.89
C GLU A 37 -22.15 -0.20 -14.33
N GLY A 38 -21.32 -1.19 -14.66
CA GLY A 38 -21.40 -1.86 -15.95
C GLY A 38 -20.95 -3.31 -15.88
N LEU A 39 -21.55 -4.12 -16.75
CA LEU A 39 -21.25 -5.54 -16.87
C LEU A 39 -21.28 -5.94 -18.35
N VAL A 40 -20.19 -6.54 -18.83
CA VAL A 40 -20.06 -7.02 -20.20
C VAL A 40 -19.72 -8.50 -20.21
N ARG A 41 -20.52 -9.27 -20.95
CA ARG A 41 -20.25 -10.68 -21.25
C ARG A 41 -19.60 -10.76 -22.63
N SER A 42 -18.48 -11.48 -22.73
CA SER A 42 -17.78 -11.68 -23.99
C SER A 42 -17.18 -13.08 -24.06
N GLY A 43 -17.83 -13.99 -24.80
CA GLY A 43 -17.38 -15.38 -24.88
C GLY A 43 -17.36 -16.03 -23.50
N ARG A 44 -16.16 -16.37 -23.01
CA ARG A 44 -15.93 -17.03 -21.70
C ARG A 44 -15.60 -16.07 -20.56
N VAL A 45 -15.56 -14.76 -20.83
CA VAL A 45 -15.27 -13.73 -19.82
C VAL A 45 -16.52 -12.92 -19.47
N ILE A 46 -16.66 -12.61 -18.19
CA ILE A 46 -17.53 -11.55 -17.70
C ILE A 46 -16.64 -10.52 -17.02
N LEU A 47 -16.74 -9.28 -17.47
CA LEU A 47 -16.12 -8.12 -16.84
C LEU A 47 -17.19 -7.24 -16.22
N GLY A 48 -16.94 -6.82 -14.99
CA GLY A 48 -17.76 -5.90 -14.23
C GLY A 48 -16.97 -4.66 -13.82
N HIS A 49 -17.69 -3.56 -13.60
CA HIS A 49 -17.13 -2.29 -13.16
C HIS A 49 -18.11 -1.53 -12.26
N ARG A 50 -17.57 -0.86 -11.23
CA ARG A 50 -18.22 0.18 -10.42
C ARG A 50 -17.42 1.47 -10.59
N ARG A 51 -18.10 2.57 -10.88
CA ARG A 51 -17.46 3.83 -11.30
C ARG A 51 -17.62 4.93 -10.27
N LEU A 52 -16.52 5.55 -9.83
CA LEU A 52 -16.51 6.92 -9.32
C LEU A 52 -16.07 7.81 -10.48
N ALA A 53 -16.93 8.71 -10.92
CA ALA A 53 -16.69 9.57 -12.07
C ALA A 53 -15.80 10.75 -11.65
N ILE A 54 -14.53 10.74 -12.08
CA ILE A 54 -13.54 11.79 -11.76
C ILE A 54 -13.05 12.51 -13.01
N ILE A 55 -12.80 11.76 -14.09
CA ILE A 55 -12.48 12.31 -15.42
C ILE A 55 -13.60 11.88 -16.35
N ASP A 56 -14.07 12.83 -17.15
CA ASP A 56 -15.16 12.68 -18.13
C ASP A 56 -16.45 12.16 -17.50
N LEU A 57 -17.23 13.04 -16.87
CA LEU A 57 -18.45 12.64 -16.13
C LEU A 57 -19.58 12.08 -17.02
N ASP A 58 -19.39 12.03 -18.33
CA ASP A 58 -20.37 11.50 -19.28
C ASP A 58 -20.60 9.99 -19.09
N PRO A 59 -21.85 9.50 -19.09
CA PRO A 59 -22.15 8.06 -19.04
C PRO A 59 -21.53 7.23 -20.17
N ARG A 60 -21.16 7.84 -21.31
CA ARG A 60 -20.45 7.17 -22.41
C ARG A 60 -19.06 6.68 -22.01
N ALA A 61 -18.47 7.25 -20.96
CA ALA A 61 -17.23 6.81 -20.35
C ALA A 61 -17.41 5.68 -19.32
N ASN A 62 -18.64 5.17 -19.13
CA ASN A 62 -18.88 4.00 -18.30
C ASN A 62 -18.16 2.77 -18.85
N GLN A 63 -17.61 1.98 -17.94
CA GLN A 63 -16.85 0.78 -18.22
C GLN A 63 -17.68 -0.47 -17.90
N PRO A 64 -17.36 -1.66 -18.44
CA PRO A 64 -16.25 -1.96 -19.34
C PRO A 64 -16.30 -1.27 -20.72
N LEU A 65 -15.18 -0.72 -21.19
CA LEU A 65 -15.06 -0.04 -22.49
C LEU A 65 -14.47 -0.97 -23.55
N SER A 66 -14.84 -0.81 -24.82
CA SER A 66 -14.28 -1.58 -25.95
C SER A 66 -13.68 -0.66 -27.00
N THR A 67 -12.70 -1.17 -27.74
CA THR A 67 -12.20 -0.52 -28.96
C THR A 67 -13.28 -0.48 -30.05
N THR A 68 -13.11 0.41 -31.04
CA THR A 68 -14.04 0.55 -32.17
C THR A 68 -14.20 -0.74 -32.97
N ASP A 69 -13.12 -1.50 -33.16
CA ASP A 69 -13.11 -2.82 -33.81
C ASP A 69 -13.60 -3.95 -32.87
N ARG A 70 -13.95 -3.62 -31.62
CA ARG A 70 -14.37 -4.53 -30.54
C ARG A 70 -13.34 -5.58 -30.14
N ARG A 71 -12.11 -5.52 -30.62
CA ARG A 71 -11.06 -6.50 -30.28
C ARG A 71 -10.73 -6.50 -28.79
N PHE A 72 -10.46 -5.33 -28.22
CA PHE A 72 -10.07 -5.21 -26.82
C PHE A 72 -11.24 -4.71 -25.97
N LEU A 73 -11.39 -5.30 -24.80
CA LEU A 73 -12.34 -4.91 -23.75
C LEU A 73 -11.55 -4.59 -22.48
N ILE A 74 -11.84 -3.47 -21.82
CA ILE A 74 -11.14 -3.02 -20.61
C ILE A 74 -12.11 -2.75 -19.46
N SER A 75 -11.72 -3.19 -18.26
CA SER A 75 -12.23 -2.70 -16.98
C SER A 75 -11.05 -2.17 -16.17
N PHE A 76 -11.14 -0.94 -15.70
CA PHE A 76 -10.03 -0.15 -15.17
C PHE A 76 -10.43 0.56 -13.88
N ASN A 77 -9.64 0.31 -12.84
CA ASN A 77 -9.67 1.05 -11.59
C ASN A 77 -8.40 1.87 -11.45
N GLY A 78 -8.50 3.20 -11.53
CA GLY A 78 -7.38 4.10 -11.36
C GLY A 78 -7.45 5.28 -12.32
N GLU A 79 -6.34 6.01 -12.43
CA GLU A 79 -6.24 7.26 -13.17
C GLU A 79 -4.85 7.37 -13.82
N ILE A 80 -4.83 7.63 -15.12
CA ILE A 80 -3.61 7.89 -15.89
C ILE A 80 -3.45 9.40 -16.08
N TYR A 81 -2.67 10.01 -15.19
CA TYR A 81 -2.48 11.46 -15.12
C TYR A 81 -1.88 12.06 -16.40
N ASN A 82 -1.09 11.29 -17.15
CA ASN A 82 -0.47 11.72 -18.41
C ASN A 82 -1.27 11.34 -19.67
N TYR A 83 -2.58 11.03 -19.57
CA TYR A 83 -3.38 10.59 -20.73
C TYR A 83 -3.35 11.57 -21.91
N ARG A 84 -3.28 12.89 -21.65
CA ARG A 84 -3.15 13.91 -22.71
C ARG A 84 -1.80 13.84 -23.44
N GLU A 85 -0.73 13.54 -22.71
CA GLU A 85 0.60 13.31 -23.29
C GLU A 85 0.59 12.02 -24.15
N LEU A 86 -0.08 10.97 -23.66
CA LEU A 86 -0.23 9.70 -24.38
C LEU A 86 -1.08 9.86 -25.66
N MET A 87 -2.17 10.61 -25.59
CA MET A 87 -3.01 10.94 -26.75
C MET A 87 -2.17 11.58 -27.87
N ALA A 88 -1.35 12.58 -27.52
CA ALA A 88 -0.45 13.22 -28.49
C ALA A 88 0.59 12.24 -29.07
N ARG A 89 1.16 11.34 -28.25
CA ARG A 89 2.13 10.32 -28.71
C ARG A 89 1.52 9.26 -29.60
N LEU A 90 0.22 8.99 -29.45
CA LEU A 90 -0.55 8.10 -30.32
C LEU A 90 -0.98 8.79 -31.62
N GLY A 91 -0.76 10.10 -31.76
CA GLY A 91 -1.22 10.88 -32.91
C GLY A 91 -2.73 11.05 -32.96
N LEU A 92 -3.41 10.92 -31.80
CA LEU A 92 -4.86 11.04 -31.69
C LEU A 92 -5.26 12.47 -31.35
N SER A 93 -6.39 12.89 -31.91
CA SER A 93 -7.13 14.08 -31.51
C SER A 93 -8.35 13.67 -30.67
N GLN A 94 -9.02 14.65 -30.06
CA GLN A 94 -10.26 14.38 -29.34
C GLN A 94 -11.39 13.89 -30.27
N ASP A 95 -11.33 14.20 -31.56
CA ASP A 95 -12.33 13.79 -32.55
C ASP A 95 -12.21 12.31 -32.92
N ASP A 96 -11.05 11.69 -32.65
CA ASP A 96 -10.81 10.25 -32.85
C ASP A 96 -11.35 9.39 -31.69
N LEU A 97 -11.78 10.03 -30.59
CA LEU A 97 -12.15 9.37 -29.34
C LEU A 97 -13.65 9.49 -29.07
N ARG A 98 -14.25 8.43 -28.52
CA ARG A 98 -15.66 8.42 -28.11
C ARG A 98 -15.88 9.16 -26.79
N THR A 99 -14.85 9.20 -25.95
CA THR A 99 -14.83 9.73 -24.59
C THR A 99 -13.68 10.72 -24.45
N LYS A 100 -13.70 11.52 -23.39
CA LYS A 100 -12.62 12.42 -22.97
C LYS A 100 -11.79 11.82 -21.83
N GLY A 101 -12.14 10.60 -21.42
CA GLY A 101 -11.54 9.88 -20.31
C GLY A 101 -10.18 9.28 -20.66
N ASP A 102 -9.36 9.14 -19.64
CA ASP A 102 -8.08 8.46 -19.71
C ASP A 102 -8.19 6.97 -20.07
N THR A 103 -9.31 6.34 -19.72
CA THR A 103 -9.53 4.90 -19.95
C THR A 103 -9.46 4.53 -21.44
N GLU A 104 -10.06 5.33 -22.32
CA GLU A 104 -10.03 5.06 -23.76
C GLU A 104 -8.61 5.24 -24.32
N ILE A 105 -7.85 6.22 -23.81
CA ILE A 105 -6.44 6.39 -24.17
C ILE A 105 -5.61 5.17 -23.77
N VAL A 106 -5.83 4.59 -22.59
CA VAL A 106 -5.15 3.34 -22.18
C VAL A 106 -5.46 2.21 -23.16
N LEU A 107 -6.71 2.12 -23.59
CA LEU A 107 -7.15 1.09 -24.53
C LEU A 107 -6.48 1.24 -25.90
N HIS A 108 -6.39 2.47 -26.42
CA HIS A 108 -5.63 2.76 -27.65
C HIS A 108 -4.13 2.51 -27.49
N ALA A 109 -3.54 2.89 -26.35
CA ALA A 109 -2.14 2.63 -26.06
C ALA A 109 -1.83 1.12 -26.00
N TRP A 110 -2.74 0.34 -25.41
CA TRP A 110 -2.65 -1.12 -25.42
C TRP A 110 -2.78 -1.70 -26.82
N ALA A 111 -3.72 -1.23 -27.63
CA ALA A 111 -3.87 -1.68 -29.01
C ALA A 111 -2.62 -1.37 -29.86
N ALA A 112 -1.99 -0.22 -29.64
CA ALA A 112 -0.81 0.22 -30.41
C ALA A 112 0.51 -0.42 -29.95
N TRP A 113 0.71 -0.59 -28.64
CA TRP A 113 2.01 -0.98 -28.07
C TRP A 113 1.97 -2.28 -27.26
N GLY A 114 0.80 -2.91 -27.13
CA GLY A 114 0.59 -4.06 -26.26
C GLY A 114 1.03 -3.77 -24.82
N ARG A 115 1.63 -4.77 -24.17
CA ARG A 115 2.15 -4.64 -22.80
C ARG A 115 3.21 -3.53 -22.61
N ALA A 116 3.89 -3.09 -23.68
CA ALA A 116 4.89 -2.04 -23.59
C ALA A 116 4.27 -0.65 -23.31
N CYS A 117 2.94 -0.51 -23.41
CA CYS A 117 2.28 0.73 -23.01
C CYS A 117 2.42 1.01 -21.50
N LEU A 118 2.54 -0.03 -20.66
CA LEU A 118 2.61 0.09 -19.19
C LEU A 118 3.79 0.97 -18.73
N ASP A 119 4.93 0.91 -19.43
CA ASP A 119 6.11 1.75 -19.16
C ASP A 119 5.82 3.24 -19.36
N GLN A 120 4.84 3.57 -20.21
CA GLN A 120 4.50 4.93 -20.59
C GLN A 120 3.43 5.55 -19.68
N LEU A 121 2.63 4.72 -19.02
CA LEU A 121 1.56 5.16 -18.14
C LEU A 121 2.14 5.83 -16.90
N VAL A 122 1.66 7.04 -16.58
CA VAL A 122 1.94 7.73 -15.32
C VAL A 122 0.62 7.87 -14.58
N GLY A 123 0.47 7.12 -13.49
CA GLY A 123 -0.81 6.97 -12.83
C GLY A 123 -0.84 5.80 -11.86
N GLN A 124 -1.93 5.74 -11.11
CA GLN A 124 -2.29 4.63 -10.23
C GLN A 124 -3.32 3.77 -10.95
N PHE A 125 -3.16 2.44 -10.95
CA PHE A 125 -4.07 1.59 -11.74
C PHE A 125 -4.06 0.10 -11.37
N ALA A 126 -5.25 -0.49 -11.49
CA ALA A 126 -5.49 -1.92 -11.69
C ALA A 126 -6.32 -2.06 -12.97
N LEU A 127 -5.82 -2.83 -13.93
CA LEU A 127 -6.40 -2.98 -15.26
C LEU A 127 -6.76 -4.44 -15.51
N ALA A 128 -7.91 -4.69 -16.13
CA ALA A 128 -8.28 -5.95 -16.73
C ALA A 128 -8.58 -5.72 -18.22
N ILE A 129 -7.74 -6.26 -19.09
CA ILE A 129 -7.88 -6.16 -20.55
C ILE A 129 -8.09 -7.55 -21.12
N TYR A 130 -9.20 -7.74 -21.84
CA TYR A 130 -9.49 -8.97 -22.56
C TYR A 130 -9.34 -8.75 -24.06
N ASP A 131 -8.44 -9.51 -24.69
CA ASP A 131 -8.31 -9.59 -26.14
C ASP A 131 -9.25 -10.69 -26.64
N ARG A 132 -10.31 -10.29 -27.36
CA ARG A 132 -11.30 -11.22 -27.93
C ARG A 132 -10.74 -12.07 -29.07
N PHE A 133 -9.71 -11.59 -29.75
CA PHE A 133 -9.11 -12.26 -30.89
C PHE A 133 -8.16 -13.38 -30.41
N GLU A 134 -7.27 -13.05 -29.48
CA GLU A 134 -6.34 -14.02 -28.87
C GLU A 134 -6.99 -14.87 -27.75
N ASP A 135 -8.22 -14.51 -27.37
CA ASP A 135 -8.97 -15.11 -26.27
C ASP A 135 -8.16 -15.10 -24.96
N GLU A 136 -7.67 -13.92 -24.58
CA GLU A 136 -6.68 -13.76 -23.52
C GLU A 136 -7.04 -12.64 -22.55
N LEU A 137 -6.92 -12.92 -21.25
CA LEU A 137 -7.08 -11.92 -20.20
C LEU A 137 -5.72 -11.48 -19.67
N TRP A 138 -5.54 -10.18 -19.59
CA TRP A 138 -4.41 -9.53 -18.95
C TRP A 138 -4.91 -8.75 -17.74
N LEU A 139 -4.35 -9.05 -16.57
CA LEU A 139 -4.50 -8.23 -15.38
C LEU A 139 -3.18 -7.49 -15.15
N ALA A 140 -3.21 -6.19 -14.89
CA ALA A 140 -2.00 -5.41 -14.60
C ALA A 140 -2.21 -4.51 -13.40
N ARG A 141 -1.21 -4.44 -12.52
CA ARG A 141 -1.20 -3.58 -11.34
C ARG A 141 -0.06 -2.57 -11.44
N ASP A 142 -0.31 -1.33 -11.03
CA ASP A 142 0.62 -0.21 -11.09
C ASP A 142 1.95 -0.47 -10.34
N ARG A 143 2.93 0.42 -10.55
CA ARG A 143 4.34 0.27 -10.11
C ARG A 143 4.48 -0.03 -8.62
N PHE A 144 3.63 0.60 -7.81
CA PHE A 144 3.69 0.59 -6.36
C PHE A 144 2.50 -0.11 -5.71
N GLY A 145 1.53 -0.56 -6.49
CA GLY A 145 0.32 -1.22 -6.03
C GLY A 145 -0.63 -0.25 -5.33
N GLU A 146 -0.67 1.00 -5.77
CA GLU A 146 -1.62 2.03 -5.30
C GLU A 146 -3.05 1.53 -5.41
N LYS A 147 -3.39 0.83 -6.50
CA LYS A 147 -4.69 0.16 -6.64
C LYS A 147 -4.61 -1.34 -6.34
N PRO A 148 -5.53 -1.88 -5.54
CA PRO A 148 -5.55 -3.30 -5.21
C PRO A 148 -6.08 -4.15 -6.38
N LEU A 149 -5.51 -5.35 -6.53
CA LEU A 149 -5.99 -6.36 -7.45
C LEU A 149 -5.74 -7.75 -6.88
N TYR A 150 -6.83 -8.48 -6.64
CA TYR A 150 -6.84 -9.83 -6.10
C TYR A 150 -7.38 -10.80 -7.15
N TYR A 151 -6.93 -12.05 -7.09
CA TYR A 151 -7.42 -13.11 -7.95
C TYR A 151 -7.47 -14.45 -7.23
N HIS A 152 -8.34 -15.32 -7.72
CA HIS A 152 -8.48 -16.71 -7.31
C HIS A 152 -8.46 -17.58 -8.56
N GLN A 153 -7.71 -18.69 -8.50
CA GLN A 153 -7.68 -19.68 -9.55
C GLN A 153 -8.17 -21.02 -9.00
N CYS A 154 -9.10 -21.63 -9.72
CA CYS A 154 -9.50 -23.02 -9.52
C CYS A 154 -9.40 -23.80 -10.84
N GLY A 155 -9.77 -25.09 -10.84
CA GLY A 155 -9.69 -25.93 -12.05
C GLY A 155 -10.59 -25.46 -13.21
N ALA A 156 -11.62 -24.67 -12.94
CA ALA A 156 -12.64 -24.28 -13.92
C ALA A 156 -12.51 -22.81 -14.38
N ALA A 157 -11.94 -21.92 -13.57
CA ALA A 157 -11.97 -20.49 -13.82
C ALA A 157 -10.80 -19.74 -13.17
N LEU A 158 -10.61 -18.52 -13.65
CA LEU A 158 -9.90 -17.46 -12.94
C LEU A 158 -10.90 -16.34 -12.61
N SER A 159 -10.97 -15.97 -11.33
CA SER A 159 -11.76 -14.84 -10.86
C SER A 159 -10.85 -13.74 -10.33
N PHE A 160 -11.22 -12.48 -10.52
CA PHE A 160 -10.45 -11.35 -9.99
C PHE A 160 -11.36 -10.22 -9.52
N ALA A 161 -10.85 -9.39 -8.59
CA ALA A 161 -11.54 -8.20 -8.13
C ALA A 161 -10.60 -7.17 -7.49
N SER A 162 -11.08 -5.94 -7.34
CA SER A 162 -10.38 -4.90 -6.55
C SER A 162 -10.38 -5.19 -5.04
N THR A 163 -11.32 -5.99 -4.53
CA THR A 163 -11.41 -6.30 -3.10
C THR A 163 -11.48 -7.81 -2.87
N MET A 164 -10.96 -8.26 -1.73
CA MET A 164 -11.12 -9.65 -1.32
C MET A 164 -12.58 -9.97 -0.98
N GLY A 165 -13.31 -9.03 -0.36
CA GLY A 165 -14.74 -9.16 -0.08
C GLY A 165 -15.57 -9.48 -1.32
N ALA A 166 -15.25 -8.88 -2.47
CA ALA A 166 -15.90 -9.22 -3.73
C ALA A 166 -15.65 -10.68 -4.11
N LEU A 167 -14.42 -11.19 -4.01
CA LEU A 167 -14.13 -12.60 -4.31
C LEU A 167 -14.86 -13.57 -3.36
N LEU A 168 -15.05 -13.21 -2.09
CA LEU A 168 -15.75 -14.04 -1.09
C LEU A 168 -17.25 -14.23 -1.38
N GLU A 169 -17.81 -13.51 -2.36
CA GLU A 169 -19.17 -13.75 -2.88
C GLU A 169 -19.25 -14.97 -3.81
N LEU A 170 -18.10 -15.52 -4.23
CA LEU A 170 -18.05 -16.69 -5.09
C LEU A 170 -18.20 -17.98 -4.27
N PRO A 171 -19.12 -18.88 -4.65
CA PRO A 171 -19.44 -20.06 -3.84
C PRO A 171 -18.33 -21.11 -3.79
N TRP A 172 -17.35 -21.04 -4.71
CA TRP A 172 -16.20 -21.96 -4.74
C TRP A 172 -14.99 -21.43 -3.97
N ILE A 173 -15.08 -20.25 -3.35
CA ILE A 173 -14.01 -19.71 -2.51
C ILE A 173 -14.34 -19.98 -1.05
N GLU A 174 -13.48 -20.76 -0.41
CA GLU A 174 -13.59 -21.08 1.02
C GLU A 174 -13.34 -19.82 1.87
N ARG A 175 -14.25 -19.52 2.80
CA ARG A 175 -14.13 -18.40 3.74
C ARG A 175 -13.27 -18.79 4.95
N ALA A 176 -12.02 -19.16 4.71
CA ALA A 176 -11.10 -19.63 5.75
C ALA A 176 -9.78 -18.85 5.76
N LEU A 177 -9.23 -18.62 6.95
CA LEU A 177 -7.88 -18.06 7.08
C LEU A 177 -6.82 -19.07 6.65
N ASP A 178 -5.72 -18.58 6.05
CA ASP A 178 -4.53 -19.37 5.80
C ASP A 178 -3.58 -19.30 7.01
N PRO A 179 -3.33 -20.41 7.75
CA PRO A 179 -2.54 -20.39 8.98
C PRO A 179 -1.11 -19.85 8.78
N SER A 180 -0.49 -20.14 7.63
CA SER A 180 0.84 -19.64 7.30
C SER A 180 0.84 -18.12 7.12
N SER A 181 -0.16 -17.60 6.42
CA SER A 181 -0.35 -16.17 6.18
C SER A 181 -0.76 -15.43 7.45
N VAL A 182 -1.49 -16.05 8.38
CA VAL A 182 -1.78 -15.48 9.71
C VAL A 182 -0.50 -15.29 10.52
N ARG A 183 0.44 -16.23 10.49
CA ARG A 183 1.74 -16.09 11.17
C ARG A 183 2.57 -14.94 10.59
N GLU A 184 2.57 -14.80 9.26
CA GLU A 184 3.20 -13.65 8.58
C GLU A 184 2.51 -12.33 8.96
N TYR A 185 1.18 -12.32 8.95
CA TYR A 185 0.37 -11.18 9.32
C TYR A 185 0.64 -10.73 10.76
N LEU A 186 0.72 -11.63 11.74
CA LEU A 186 1.09 -11.29 13.12
C LEU A 186 2.52 -10.76 13.24
N THR A 187 3.40 -11.14 12.31
CA THR A 187 4.80 -10.68 12.26
C THR A 187 4.89 -9.25 11.74
N TYR A 188 4.26 -8.94 10.60
CA TYR A 188 4.42 -7.65 9.91
C TYR A 188 3.26 -6.67 10.09
N ARG A 189 2.10 -7.21 10.48
CA ARG A 189 0.78 -6.55 10.56
C ARG A 189 0.11 -6.38 9.19
N TYR A 190 0.57 -7.12 8.19
CA TYR A 190 0.07 -7.23 6.82
C TYR A 190 0.69 -8.48 6.17
N CYS A 191 0.13 -8.97 5.06
CA CYS A 191 0.71 -10.07 4.26
C CYS A 191 1.43 -9.53 3.03
N ILE A 192 2.58 -10.12 2.69
CA ILE A 192 3.35 -9.75 1.51
C ILE A 192 2.82 -10.51 0.29
N ALA A 193 2.67 -9.81 -0.84
CA ALA A 193 2.29 -10.44 -2.10
C ALA A 193 3.21 -11.64 -2.46
N PRO A 194 2.67 -12.72 -3.03
CA PRO A 194 1.30 -12.86 -3.55
C PRO A 194 0.27 -13.36 -2.51
N ARG A 195 0.68 -13.60 -1.25
CA ARG A 195 -0.22 -14.17 -0.23
C ARG A 195 -1.23 -13.17 0.28
N THR A 196 -2.37 -13.67 0.73
CA THR A 196 -3.36 -12.93 1.51
C THR A 196 -3.67 -13.70 2.78
N VAL A 197 -4.33 -13.08 3.75
CA VAL A 197 -4.79 -13.79 4.96
C VAL A 197 -5.82 -14.89 4.70
N VAL A 198 -6.48 -14.89 3.54
CA VAL A 198 -7.52 -15.87 3.17
C VAL A 198 -6.95 -16.95 2.26
N ARG A 199 -7.32 -18.21 2.54
CA ARG A 199 -6.90 -19.35 1.73
C ARG A 199 -7.42 -19.25 0.30
N GLY A 200 -6.56 -19.57 -0.66
CA GLY A 200 -6.92 -19.63 -2.08
C GLY A 200 -7.05 -18.28 -2.78
N ILE A 201 -7.00 -17.15 -2.08
CA ILE A 201 -6.97 -15.82 -2.70
C ILE A 201 -5.53 -15.32 -2.74
N GLN A 202 -5.11 -14.85 -3.91
CA GLN A 202 -3.81 -14.25 -4.14
C GLN A 202 -3.97 -12.77 -4.51
N LYS A 203 -2.99 -11.94 -4.15
CA LYS A 203 -2.90 -10.56 -4.63
C LYS A 203 -1.86 -10.47 -5.74
N LEU A 204 -2.17 -9.74 -6.82
CA LEU A 204 -1.19 -9.48 -7.87
C LEU A 204 -0.10 -8.54 -7.32
N PRO A 205 1.19 -8.91 -7.36
CA PRO A 205 2.24 -8.03 -6.84
C PRO A 205 2.32 -6.70 -7.60
N ALA A 206 2.75 -5.63 -6.92
CA ALA A 206 2.95 -4.31 -7.55
C ALA A 206 3.98 -4.38 -8.70
N GLY A 207 3.69 -3.72 -9.81
CA GLY A 207 4.54 -3.71 -11.01
C GLY A 207 4.56 -5.05 -11.75
N HIS A 208 3.51 -5.86 -11.59
CA HIS A 208 3.34 -7.13 -12.28
C HIS A 208 2.07 -7.16 -13.12
N LEU A 209 2.08 -8.09 -14.08
CA LEU A 209 0.94 -8.47 -14.90
C LEU A 209 0.68 -9.96 -14.77
N LEU A 210 -0.58 -10.36 -14.84
CA LEU A 210 -1.04 -11.73 -14.93
C LEU A 210 -1.61 -11.95 -16.33
N ARG A 211 -0.99 -12.85 -17.08
CA ARG A 211 -1.45 -13.31 -18.39
C ARG A 211 -2.23 -14.59 -18.21
N VAL A 212 -3.46 -14.68 -18.70
CA VAL A 212 -4.27 -15.89 -18.56
C VAL A 212 -4.66 -16.42 -19.94
N ARG A 213 -4.02 -17.51 -20.35
CA ARG A 213 -4.28 -18.22 -21.60
C ARG A 213 -4.42 -19.72 -21.33
N TYR A 214 -5.48 -20.35 -21.82
CA TYR A 214 -5.71 -21.81 -21.74
C TYR A 214 -5.39 -22.46 -20.37
N ARG A 215 -5.98 -21.97 -19.26
CA ARG A 215 -5.79 -22.49 -17.88
C ARG A 215 -4.46 -22.17 -17.20
N ARG A 216 -3.57 -21.41 -17.85
CA ARG A 216 -2.25 -21.08 -17.32
C ARG A 216 -2.16 -19.58 -17.03
N PRO A 217 -2.36 -19.15 -15.78
CA PRO A 217 -1.97 -17.83 -15.35
C PRO A 217 -0.44 -17.76 -15.24
N GLU A 218 0.15 -16.79 -15.91
CA GLU A 218 1.57 -16.51 -15.88
C GLU A 218 1.79 -15.09 -15.36
N THR A 219 2.51 -14.98 -14.26
CA THR A 219 2.83 -13.69 -13.65
C THR A 219 4.17 -13.19 -14.18
N HIS A 220 4.19 -11.98 -14.73
CA HIS A 220 5.41 -11.35 -15.25
C HIS A 220 5.62 -9.98 -14.60
N PRO A 221 6.83 -9.63 -14.13
CA PRO A 221 7.13 -8.25 -13.77
C PRO A 221 7.15 -7.40 -15.04
N TRP A 222 6.51 -6.22 -15.01
CA TRP A 222 6.69 -5.19 -16.03
C TRP A 222 7.46 -3.98 -15.50
N TYR A 223 7.56 -3.82 -14.18
CA TYR A 223 8.29 -2.71 -13.58
C TYR A 223 9.31 -3.18 -12.54
N ARG A 224 10.52 -2.62 -12.64
CA ARG A 224 11.60 -2.72 -11.65
C ARG A 224 12.22 -1.34 -11.49
N GLY A 225 12.56 -0.96 -10.25
CA GLY A 225 13.20 0.32 -9.98
C GLY A 225 14.60 0.37 -10.57
N ARG A 226 14.92 1.46 -11.28
CA ARG A 226 16.20 1.67 -11.96
C ARG A 226 17.24 2.34 -11.04
N PHE A 227 17.54 1.67 -9.94
CA PHE A 227 18.47 2.19 -8.94
C PHE A 227 19.88 2.35 -9.51
N GLY A 228 20.45 3.55 -9.34
CA GLY A 228 21.84 3.84 -9.70
C GLY A 228 22.11 3.98 -11.20
N GLU A 229 21.09 4.05 -12.06
CA GLU A 229 21.23 4.13 -13.53
C GLU A 229 21.45 5.56 -14.11
N SER A 230 21.49 6.62 -13.30
CA SER A 230 21.69 8.03 -13.73
C SER A 230 22.13 8.89 -12.52
N ASN A 231 22.84 10.03 -12.54
CA ASN A 231 23.45 10.90 -13.57
C ASN A 231 24.87 11.31 -13.09
N ALA A 232 25.77 11.69 -14.00
CA ALA A 232 27.10 12.24 -13.67
C ALA A 232 26.98 13.38 -12.65
N ARG A 233 27.92 13.45 -11.68
CA ARG A 233 27.93 14.38 -10.52
C ARG A 233 27.32 15.76 -10.83
N THR A 234 26.03 15.93 -10.57
CA THR A 234 25.32 17.20 -10.63
C THR A 234 25.53 17.96 -9.32
N SER A 235 25.60 19.29 -9.38
CA SER A 235 25.75 20.10 -8.19
C SER A 235 24.47 20.02 -7.33
N ARG A 236 24.57 20.34 -6.03
CA ARG A 236 23.38 20.45 -5.15
C ARG A 236 22.31 21.37 -5.75
N ARG A 237 22.72 22.43 -6.44
CA ARG A 237 21.81 23.37 -7.09
C ARG A 237 21.00 22.69 -8.19
N ASP A 238 21.69 21.97 -9.08
CA ASP A 238 21.04 21.29 -10.21
C ASP A 238 20.05 20.23 -9.71
N LEU A 239 20.43 19.46 -8.69
CA LEU A 239 19.53 18.48 -8.06
C LEU A 239 18.27 19.13 -7.48
N VAL A 240 18.38 20.32 -6.89
CA VAL A 240 17.23 21.05 -6.35
C VAL A 240 16.36 21.63 -7.46
N GLU A 241 16.94 22.13 -8.55
CA GLU A 241 16.21 22.65 -9.70
C GLU A 241 15.44 21.54 -10.42
N GLU A 242 16.06 20.38 -10.64
CA GLU A 242 15.42 19.21 -11.25
C GLU A 242 14.31 18.65 -10.34
N PHE A 243 14.57 18.52 -9.04
CA PHE A 243 13.56 18.10 -8.06
C PHE A 243 12.38 19.09 -8.00
N ASP A 244 12.62 20.40 -8.10
CA ASP A 244 11.56 21.42 -8.14
C ASP A 244 10.66 21.23 -9.37
N SER A 245 11.26 21.06 -10.55
CA SER A 245 10.52 20.81 -11.80
C SER A 245 9.66 19.55 -11.71
N LEU A 246 10.26 18.43 -11.28
CA LEU A 246 9.59 17.14 -11.19
C LEU A 246 8.49 17.11 -10.12
N LEU A 247 8.70 17.73 -8.96
CA LEU A 247 7.67 17.78 -7.91
C LEU A 247 6.48 18.67 -8.32
N ASN A 248 6.74 19.79 -9.01
CA ASN A 248 5.66 20.61 -9.58
C ASN A 248 4.88 19.84 -10.66
N GLN A 249 5.58 19.12 -11.55
CA GLN A 249 4.97 18.29 -12.58
C GLN A 249 4.10 17.18 -11.97
N ALA A 250 4.65 16.44 -11.00
CA ALA A 250 3.95 15.38 -10.29
C ALA A 250 2.69 15.88 -9.59
N THR A 251 2.80 17.03 -8.90
CA THR A 251 1.65 17.65 -8.23
C THR A 251 0.59 18.08 -9.26
N LYS A 252 1.00 18.69 -10.38
CA LYS A 252 0.08 19.09 -11.45
C LYS A 252 -0.64 17.90 -12.08
N ARG A 253 0.06 16.79 -12.32
CA ARG A 253 -0.50 15.53 -12.84
C ARG A 253 -1.57 14.97 -11.90
N CYS A 254 -1.31 14.98 -10.59
CA CYS A 254 -2.30 14.55 -9.59
C CYS A 254 -3.49 15.51 -9.42
N LEU A 255 -3.50 16.69 -10.04
CA LEU A 255 -4.63 17.64 -9.99
C LEU A 255 -5.58 17.53 -11.21
N VAL A 256 -5.38 16.53 -12.07
CA VAL A 256 -6.22 16.33 -13.26
C VAL A 256 -7.56 15.68 -12.88
N GLY A 257 -8.68 16.35 -13.14
CA GLY A 257 -10.03 15.81 -12.92
C GLY A 257 -11.10 16.88 -13.14
N ASP A 258 -12.34 16.43 -13.28
CA ASP A 258 -13.53 17.26 -13.50
C ASP A 258 -14.36 17.42 -12.20
N VAL A 259 -13.76 17.12 -11.06
CA VAL A 259 -14.36 17.15 -9.71
C VAL A 259 -13.52 17.96 -8.74
N ASP A 260 -14.09 18.31 -7.60
CA ASP A 260 -13.39 19.07 -6.56
C ASP A 260 -12.24 18.28 -5.94
N MET A 261 -11.14 18.99 -5.74
CA MET A 261 -9.87 18.49 -5.24
C MET A 261 -9.63 19.00 -3.82
N GLY A 262 -9.04 18.18 -2.97
CA GLY A 262 -8.62 18.49 -1.61
C GLY A 262 -7.18 18.04 -1.35
N LEU A 263 -6.60 18.48 -0.24
CA LEU A 263 -5.26 18.08 0.19
C LEU A 263 -5.26 17.73 1.67
N PHE A 264 -4.67 16.60 2.02
CA PHE A 264 -4.44 16.24 3.42
C PHE A 264 -3.12 16.82 3.90
N LEU A 265 -3.23 17.88 4.70
CA LEU A 265 -2.11 18.63 5.21
C LEU A 265 -1.79 18.17 6.63
N SER A 266 -0.52 17.87 6.85
CA SER A 266 0.01 17.52 8.17
C SER A 266 1.08 18.51 8.57
N ASP A 267 1.61 18.39 9.79
CA ASP A 267 2.72 19.23 10.27
C ASP A 267 4.09 18.89 9.66
N GLY A 268 4.12 17.96 8.69
CA GLY A 268 5.32 17.42 8.06
C GLY A 268 5.75 18.12 6.78
N ILE A 269 7.03 17.94 6.41
CA ILE A 269 7.62 18.52 5.22
C ILE A 269 7.00 18.00 3.91
N ASP A 270 6.50 16.77 3.89
CA ASP A 270 6.02 16.11 2.66
C ASP A 270 4.72 16.72 2.15
N SER A 271 3.71 16.79 3.02
CA SER A 271 2.43 17.41 2.71
C SER A 271 2.57 18.93 2.50
N SER A 272 3.46 19.58 3.26
CA SER A 272 3.80 20.99 3.06
C SER A 272 4.43 21.26 1.69
N ALA A 273 5.26 20.34 1.19
CA ALA A 273 5.87 20.45 -0.13
C ALA A 273 4.82 20.35 -1.25
N ILE A 274 3.90 19.40 -1.14
CA ILE A 274 2.78 19.26 -2.09
C ILE A 274 1.87 20.49 -2.02
N HIS A 275 1.53 20.95 -0.82
CA HIS A 275 0.70 22.14 -0.63
C HIS A 275 1.31 23.38 -1.30
N ARG A 276 2.63 23.57 -1.14
CA ARG A 276 3.38 24.64 -1.81
C ARG A 276 3.32 24.52 -3.34
N CYS A 277 3.46 23.32 -3.90
CA CYS A 277 3.42 23.07 -5.34
C CYS A 277 2.00 23.18 -5.92
N ALA A 278 0.97 22.84 -5.14
CA ALA A 278 -0.43 23.09 -5.45
C ALA A 278 -0.80 24.58 -5.39
N ARG A 279 0.13 25.44 -4.91
CA ARG A 279 0.00 26.90 -4.78
C ARG A 279 -1.25 27.34 -4.04
N SER A 280 -1.65 26.58 -3.01
CA SER A 280 -2.83 26.84 -2.18
C SER A 280 -4.16 26.95 -2.95
N LYS A 281 -4.24 26.45 -4.19
CA LYS A 281 -5.49 26.42 -4.97
C LYS A 281 -6.48 25.36 -4.47
N VAL A 282 -6.02 24.48 -3.60
CA VAL A 282 -6.71 23.27 -3.17
C VAL A 282 -6.97 23.38 -1.67
N PRO A 283 -8.22 23.31 -1.21
CA PRO A 283 -8.56 23.29 0.20
C PRO A 283 -7.76 22.21 0.96
N ALA A 284 -7.14 22.61 2.07
CA ALA A 284 -6.35 21.73 2.91
C ALA A 284 -7.16 21.26 4.12
N TYR A 285 -7.05 19.99 4.46
CA TYR A 285 -7.72 19.37 5.61
C TYR A 285 -6.70 18.70 6.51
N THR A 286 -6.89 18.86 7.81
CA THR A 286 -6.05 18.25 8.83
C THR A 286 -6.89 17.69 9.97
N PHE A 287 -6.36 16.66 10.60
CA PHE A 287 -6.96 16.01 11.74
C PHE A 287 -6.45 16.62 13.06
N ILE A 288 -7.32 16.70 14.08
CA ILE A 288 -6.96 17.06 15.46
C ILE A 288 -7.64 16.09 16.45
N SER A 289 -6.86 15.56 17.39
CA SER A 289 -7.40 14.80 18.53
C SER A 289 -7.04 15.44 19.87
N GLU A 290 -7.75 15.03 20.93
CA GLU A 290 -7.42 15.33 22.33
C GLU A 290 -5.96 14.95 22.71
N ASP A 291 -5.38 13.96 22.04
CA ASP A 291 -3.99 13.55 22.27
C ASP A 291 -2.99 14.34 21.40
N SER A 292 -3.48 15.00 20.35
CA SER A 292 -2.70 15.89 19.48
C SER A 292 -2.36 17.19 20.22
N THR A 293 -3.35 17.77 20.90
CA THR A 293 -3.18 18.98 21.73
C THR A 293 -2.19 18.74 22.87
N LYS A 294 -2.25 17.58 23.55
CA LYS A 294 -1.28 17.17 24.58
C LYS A 294 0.16 16.99 24.08
N ARG A 295 0.37 16.89 22.77
CA ARG A 295 1.70 16.75 22.13
C ARG A 295 2.20 18.05 21.50
N ASN A 296 1.49 19.16 21.68
CA ASN A 296 1.75 20.42 21.00
C ASN A 296 1.85 20.20 19.47
N LEU A 297 0.92 19.42 18.93
CA LEU A 297 0.72 19.32 17.48
C LEU A 297 -0.22 20.46 17.10
N GLU A 298 0.37 21.56 16.63
CA GLU A 298 -0.42 22.63 16.03
C GLU A 298 -0.72 22.26 14.58
N PRO A 299 -2.01 22.23 14.19
CA PRO A 299 -2.39 22.08 12.80
C PRO A 299 -1.86 23.28 11.99
N PRO A 300 -1.51 23.08 10.71
CA PRO A 300 -1.25 24.19 9.79
C PRO A 300 -2.39 25.21 9.83
N ALA A 301 -2.05 26.50 9.91
CA ALA A 301 -3.05 27.57 10.03
C ALA A 301 -4.03 27.63 8.85
N GLU A 302 -3.56 27.18 7.67
CA GLU A 302 -4.29 27.22 6.40
C GLU A 302 -5.20 26.00 6.20
N ALA A 303 -5.16 25.01 7.09
CA ALA A 303 -5.96 23.79 6.95
C ALA A 303 -7.24 23.81 7.79
N THR A 304 -8.34 23.39 7.18
CA THR A 304 -9.60 23.09 7.86
C THR A 304 -9.40 21.94 8.84
N ARG A 305 -9.79 22.18 10.09
CA ARG A 305 -9.54 21.28 11.21
C ARG A 305 -10.71 20.34 11.40
N ILE A 306 -10.44 19.05 11.34
CA ILE A 306 -11.41 17.99 11.64
C ILE A 306 -11.11 17.47 13.05
N GLU A 307 -11.98 17.80 13.99
CA GLU A 307 -11.87 17.36 15.38
C GLU A 307 -12.38 15.93 15.53
N CYS A 308 -11.62 15.11 16.25
CA CYS A 308 -11.95 13.72 16.50
C CYS A 308 -11.79 13.35 17.96
N SER A 309 -12.93 13.21 18.64
CA SER A 309 -13.00 12.74 20.02
C SER A 309 -12.61 11.26 20.12
N SER A 310 -12.30 10.82 21.34
CA SER A 310 -12.03 9.40 21.60
C SER A 310 -13.23 8.51 21.31
N GLU A 311 -14.44 9.03 21.54
CA GLU A 311 -15.72 8.37 21.36
C GLU A 311 -16.01 8.16 19.88
N LEU A 312 -15.79 9.19 19.05
CA LEU A 312 -15.91 9.10 17.60
C LEU A 312 -14.92 8.10 16.99
N ARG A 313 -13.69 8.04 17.52
CA ARG A 313 -12.70 7.03 17.10
C ARG A 313 -13.12 5.62 17.45
N LEU A 314 -13.76 5.41 18.60
CA LEU A 314 -14.25 4.08 18.99
C LEU A 314 -15.39 3.63 18.08
N THR A 315 -16.33 4.52 17.75
CA THR A 315 -17.47 4.18 16.87
C THR A 315 -17.01 3.95 15.43
N ALA A 316 -16.01 4.69 14.95
CA ALA A 316 -15.45 4.52 13.61
C ALA A 316 -14.57 3.27 13.46
N LEU A 317 -14.05 2.72 14.56
CA LEU A 317 -13.07 1.62 14.54
C LEU A 317 -13.57 0.40 13.77
N GLU A 318 -14.81 -0.02 14.05
CA GLU A 318 -15.43 -1.18 13.39
C GLU A 318 -15.61 -0.96 11.89
N ARG A 319 -16.09 0.21 11.47
CA ARG A 319 -16.22 0.54 10.05
C ARG A 319 -14.87 0.64 9.35
N ALA A 320 -13.90 1.32 9.96
CA ALA A 320 -12.59 1.55 9.37
C ALA A 320 -11.80 0.25 9.14
N PHE A 321 -11.94 -0.76 10.01
CA PHE A 321 -11.29 -2.07 9.81
C PHE A 321 -12.11 -3.04 8.96
N SER A 322 -13.45 -3.05 9.07
CA SER A 322 -14.29 -3.92 8.23
C SER A 322 -14.23 -3.56 6.75
N THR A 323 -13.94 -2.31 6.39
CA THR A 323 -13.90 -1.90 4.99
C THR A 323 -12.59 -2.19 4.27
N LEU A 324 -11.56 -2.64 5.00
CA LEU A 324 -10.25 -2.93 4.41
C LEU A 324 -10.36 -4.01 3.34
N THR A 325 -9.67 -3.85 2.20
CA THR A 325 -9.60 -4.92 1.19
C THR A 325 -8.92 -6.16 1.72
N GLU A 326 -8.05 -5.99 2.71
CA GLU A 326 -7.36 -7.00 3.48
C GLU A 326 -6.98 -6.39 4.83
N PRO A 327 -7.04 -7.14 5.95
CA PRO A 327 -6.72 -6.59 7.26
C PRO A 327 -5.28 -6.09 7.31
N VAL A 328 -5.10 -4.90 7.90
CA VAL A 328 -3.80 -4.27 8.16
C VAL A 328 -3.80 -3.70 9.58
N GLY A 329 -2.80 -4.07 10.37
CA GLY A 329 -2.66 -3.65 11.77
C GLY A 329 -1.95 -2.30 11.95
N ASP A 330 -2.59 -1.23 11.50
CA ASP A 330 -2.10 0.15 11.66
C ASP A 330 -3.14 1.06 12.34
N GLY A 331 -2.71 1.78 13.39
CA GLY A 331 -3.57 2.70 14.12
C GLY A 331 -3.87 3.99 13.36
N ALA A 332 -3.15 4.30 12.28
CA ALA A 332 -3.43 5.46 11.43
C ALA A 332 -4.77 5.34 10.69
N ILE A 333 -5.23 4.11 10.43
CA ILE A 333 -6.41 3.78 9.63
C ILE A 333 -7.66 4.50 10.13
N VAL A 334 -7.94 4.43 11.44
CA VAL A 334 -9.14 5.04 12.03
C VAL A 334 -9.15 6.56 11.87
N GLY A 335 -8.00 7.20 12.08
CA GLY A 335 -7.86 8.65 11.93
C GLY A 335 -8.02 9.12 10.49
N THR A 336 -7.43 8.38 9.55
CA THR A 336 -7.54 8.71 8.13
C THR A 336 -8.95 8.44 7.60
N TRP A 337 -9.61 7.38 8.04
CA TRP A 337 -11.01 7.12 7.71
C TRP A 337 -11.91 8.26 8.17
N LEU A 338 -11.74 8.74 9.41
CA LEU A 338 -12.48 9.91 9.92
C LEU A 338 -12.17 11.19 9.14
N LEU A 339 -10.92 11.38 8.73
CA LEU A 339 -10.51 12.51 7.92
C LEU A 339 -11.22 12.51 6.56
N PHE A 340 -11.25 11.37 5.85
CA PHE A 340 -12.04 11.23 4.63
C PHE A 340 -13.54 11.42 4.89
N HIS A 341 -14.07 10.80 5.93
CA HIS A 341 -15.49 10.85 6.24
C HIS A 341 -16.01 12.28 6.45
N ALA A 342 -15.20 13.13 7.08
CA ALA A 342 -15.53 14.55 7.24
C ALA A 342 -15.20 15.39 6.00
N ALA A 343 -14.13 15.08 5.26
CA ALA A 343 -13.70 15.90 4.13
C ALA A 343 -14.48 15.62 2.83
N LYS A 344 -15.12 14.44 2.70
CA LYS A 344 -15.79 14.01 1.46
C LYS A 344 -16.91 14.94 0.98
N GLU A 345 -17.47 15.76 1.86
CA GLU A 345 -18.51 16.74 1.51
C GLU A 345 -17.95 17.93 0.70
N HIS A 346 -16.62 18.07 0.66
CA HIS A 346 -15.95 19.22 0.05
C HIS A 346 -15.09 18.88 -1.17
N ALA A 347 -14.69 17.62 -1.32
CA ALA A 347 -13.88 17.15 -2.44
C ALA A 347 -14.05 15.65 -2.62
N THR A 348 -13.90 15.20 -3.87
CA THR A 348 -13.91 13.77 -4.21
C THR A 348 -12.50 13.22 -4.29
N VAL A 349 -11.51 14.05 -4.64
CA VAL A 349 -10.12 13.63 -4.81
C VAL A 349 -9.23 14.34 -3.80
N PHE A 350 -8.36 13.61 -3.13
CA PHE A 350 -7.43 14.16 -2.14
C PHE A 350 -5.98 13.85 -2.50
N LEU A 351 -5.10 14.84 -2.36
CA LEU A 351 -3.66 14.66 -2.46
C LEU A 351 -3.06 14.42 -1.06
N CYS A 352 -2.03 13.57 -0.98
CA CYS A 352 -1.32 13.32 0.27
C CYS A 352 0.19 13.10 0.06
N GLY A 353 0.96 13.19 1.15
CA GLY A 353 2.42 13.02 1.16
C GLY A 353 2.93 11.58 1.31
N HIS A 354 2.10 10.56 1.09
CA HIS A 354 2.54 9.16 1.16
C HIS A 354 3.58 8.84 0.06
N GLY A 355 4.49 7.90 0.34
CA GLY A 355 5.61 7.54 -0.55
C GLY A 355 6.87 8.37 -0.34
N ALA A 356 6.75 9.60 0.20
CA ALA A 356 7.90 10.48 0.39
C ALA A 356 8.94 9.92 1.38
N ASP A 357 8.50 9.35 2.51
CA ASP A 357 9.43 8.80 3.50
C ASP A 357 10.16 7.55 2.97
N GLU A 358 9.47 6.71 2.20
CA GLU A 358 10.00 5.47 1.64
C GLU A 358 11.00 5.75 0.52
N LEU A 359 10.74 6.75 -0.32
CA LEU A 359 11.62 7.16 -1.43
C LEU A 359 12.81 8.02 -0.97
N LEU A 360 12.60 8.94 -0.02
CA LEU A 360 13.63 9.92 0.39
C LEU A 360 14.34 9.57 1.69
N ALA A 361 14.34 8.29 2.08
CA ALA A 361 14.98 7.79 3.30
C ALA A 361 14.54 8.55 4.58
N GLY A 362 13.24 8.83 4.69
CA GLY A 362 12.62 9.61 5.76
C GLY A 362 12.57 8.90 7.11
N TYR A 363 12.55 7.58 7.10
CA TYR A 363 12.45 6.76 8.31
C TYR A 363 13.77 6.66 9.05
N ARG A 364 13.66 6.54 10.38
CA ARG A 364 14.79 6.22 11.27
C ARG A 364 15.49 4.92 10.83
N LEU A 365 14.76 3.99 10.21
CA LEU A 365 15.31 2.74 9.72
C LEU A 365 16.48 2.96 8.76
N SER A 366 16.35 3.91 7.83
CA SER A 366 17.41 4.27 6.88
C SER A 366 18.68 4.78 7.57
N GLN A 367 18.57 5.26 8.82
CA GLN A 367 19.70 5.64 9.68
C GLN A 367 20.18 4.50 10.59
N ASP A 368 19.28 3.59 10.96
CA ASP A 368 19.61 2.46 11.82
C ASP A 368 20.61 1.51 11.12
N ARG A 369 20.76 1.54 9.78
CA ARG A 369 21.85 0.86 9.04
C ARG A 369 23.24 1.22 9.57
N PHE A 370 23.48 2.51 9.89
CA PHE A 370 24.76 2.97 10.45
C PHE A 370 24.96 2.43 11.87
N ARG A 371 23.88 2.35 12.65
CA ARG A 371 23.93 1.80 14.02
C ARG A 371 24.13 0.29 14.01
N LEU A 372 23.48 -0.43 13.11
CA LEU A 372 23.67 -1.88 12.95
C LEU A 372 25.10 -2.21 12.54
N SER A 373 25.68 -1.42 11.61
CA SER A 373 27.10 -1.53 11.26
C SER A 373 28.01 -1.30 12.48
N ALA A 374 27.72 -0.28 13.30
CA ALA A 374 28.47 -0.02 14.53
C ALA A 374 28.29 -1.11 15.60
N ILE A 375 27.06 -1.59 15.82
CA ILE A 375 26.75 -2.68 16.76
C ILE A 375 27.49 -3.96 16.35
N ARG A 376 27.58 -4.26 15.06
CA ARG A 376 28.35 -5.41 14.56
C ARG A 376 29.83 -5.34 14.92
N ARG A 377 30.46 -4.17 14.82
CA ARG A 377 31.87 -3.98 15.23
C ARG A 377 32.10 -4.29 16.71
N LEU A 378 31.04 -4.26 17.52
CA LEU A 378 31.04 -4.53 18.95
C LEU A 378 30.48 -5.93 19.27
N ALA A 379 30.02 -6.70 18.28
CA ALA A 379 29.31 -7.95 18.50
C ALA A 379 30.19 -9.11 19.00
N TRP A 380 31.53 -8.93 18.96
CA TRP A 380 32.50 -9.83 19.59
C TRP A 380 32.53 -9.70 21.12
N LEU A 381 31.93 -8.64 21.69
CA LEU A 381 31.85 -8.46 23.14
C LEU A 381 30.82 -9.42 23.78
N PRO A 382 30.97 -9.73 25.08
CA PRO A 382 30.01 -10.57 25.82
C PRO A 382 28.57 -10.02 25.81
N ASP A 383 27.57 -10.91 25.91
CA ASP A 383 26.14 -10.54 25.90
C ASP A 383 25.73 -9.60 27.04
N SER A 384 26.46 -9.62 28.16
CA SER A 384 26.29 -8.66 29.26
C SER A 384 26.50 -7.20 28.82
N VAL A 385 27.32 -6.97 27.78
CA VAL A 385 27.69 -5.65 27.28
C VAL A 385 26.80 -5.22 26.11
N VAL A 386 26.62 -6.09 25.11
CA VAL A 386 25.93 -5.74 23.84
C VAL A 386 24.57 -6.42 23.66
N GLY A 387 24.21 -7.39 24.50
CA GLY A 387 23.02 -8.22 24.31
C GLY A 387 21.72 -7.43 24.26
N ARG A 388 21.56 -6.38 25.07
CA ARG A 388 20.37 -5.48 25.02
C ARG A 388 20.31 -4.63 23.75
N LEU A 389 21.46 -4.21 23.21
CA LEU A 389 21.53 -3.46 21.95
C LEU A 389 21.25 -4.39 20.76
N VAL A 390 21.87 -5.55 20.70
CA VAL A 390 21.64 -6.56 19.66
C VAL A 390 20.17 -6.97 19.67
N THR A 391 19.62 -7.41 20.80
CA THR A 391 18.22 -7.84 20.92
C THR A 391 17.21 -6.78 20.49
N ARG A 392 17.49 -5.49 20.75
CA ARG A 392 16.63 -4.37 20.34
C ARG A 392 16.55 -4.16 18.83
N TYR A 393 17.58 -4.58 18.09
CA TYR A 393 17.67 -4.44 16.64
C TYR A 393 17.63 -5.80 15.91
N SER A 394 17.45 -6.90 16.63
CA SER A 394 17.27 -8.26 16.09
C SER A 394 15.82 -8.75 16.23
N ALA A 395 14.81 -7.92 15.96
CA ALA A 395 13.40 -8.35 16.07
C ALA A 395 13.03 -9.36 14.94
N GLY A 396 12.29 -10.43 15.26
CA GLY A 396 11.82 -11.47 14.31
C GLY A 396 11.42 -12.80 14.98
N GLY A 397 10.93 -13.75 14.17
CA GLY A 397 10.45 -15.09 14.57
C GLY A 397 11.54 -16.14 14.87
N GLU A 398 12.75 -15.72 15.26
CA GLU A 398 13.91 -16.60 15.53
C GLU A 398 14.39 -16.51 16.99
N SER A 399 15.10 -17.52 17.50
CA SER A 399 15.66 -17.47 18.86
C SER A 399 16.79 -16.43 18.97
N VAL A 400 17.09 -15.93 20.18
CA VAL A 400 18.19 -14.95 20.38
C VAL A 400 19.54 -15.51 19.91
N THR A 401 19.76 -16.82 20.11
CA THR A 401 20.94 -17.55 19.64
C THR A 401 21.00 -17.68 18.13
N GLN A 402 19.90 -18.03 17.45
CA GLN A 402 19.83 -18.07 15.98
C GLN A 402 20.09 -16.68 15.36
N ARG A 403 19.54 -15.64 15.97
CA ARG A 403 19.74 -14.25 15.55
C ARG A 403 21.16 -13.76 15.75
N ARG A 404 21.75 -14.09 16.90
CA ARG A 404 23.16 -13.78 17.18
C ARG A 404 24.07 -14.55 16.22
N HIS A 405 23.78 -15.83 15.98
CA HIS A 405 24.51 -16.64 15.01
C HIS A 405 24.39 -16.05 13.60
N ARG A 406 23.19 -15.79 13.05
CA ARG A 406 23.00 -15.14 11.74
C ARG A 406 23.69 -13.77 11.65
N PHE A 407 23.55 -12.93 12.67
CA PHE A 407 24.15 -11.59 12.67
C PHE A 407 25.68 -11.62 12.76
N LEU A 408 26.25 -12.59 13.49
CA LEU A 408 27.70 -12.81 13.58
C LEU A 408 28.27 -13.55 12.36
N SER A 409 27.51 -14.48 11.78
CA SER A 409 27.90 -15.27 10.61
C SER A 409 27.72 -14.50 9.29
N MET A 410 26.92 -13.44 9.28
CA MET A 410 26.94 -12.45 8.20
C MET A 410 28.36 -11.88 8.07
N PRO A 411 28.89 -11.65 6.87
CA PRO A 411 30.14 -10.92 6.67
C PRO A 411 30.07 -9.46 7.14
N GLY A 412 31.24 -8.86 7.46
CA GLY A 412 31.43 -7.48 7.94
C GLY A 412 30.55 -6.42 7.29
N TYR A 413 30.56 -6.46 5.96
CA TYR A 413 29.90 -5.52 5.08
C TYR A 413 28.37 -5.73 5.01
N ARG A 414 27.85 -6.88 5.47
CA ARG A 414 26.43 -7.24 5.41
C ARG A 414 25.59 -6.85 6.64
N ALA A 415 26.18 -6.34 7.72
CA ALA A 415 25.40 -5.97 8.91
C ALA A 415 24.40 -4.83 8.69
N ALA A 416 24.68 -3.91 7.77
CA ALA A 416 23.72 -2.88 7.38
C ALA A 416 22.47 -3.47 6.71
N GLU A 417 22.60 -4.64 6.08
CA GLU A 417 21.51 -5.33 5.38
C GLU A 417 20.45 -5.87 6.35
N ALA A 418 20.80 -6.13 7.63
CA ALA A 418 19.85 -6.61 8.65
C ALA A 418 18.72 -5.61 8.96
N ALA A 419 18.88 -4.34 8.55
CA ALA A 419 17.84 -3.33 8.63
C ALA A 419 16.54 -3.75 7.90
N ARG A 420 16.63 -4.59 6.86
CA ARG A 420 15.45 -5.07 6.11
C ARG A 420 14.45 -5.84 6.96
N TYR A 421 14.90 -6.51 8.03
CA TYR A 421 14.05 -7.34 8.89
C TYR A 421 13.35 -6.58 10.01
N VAL A 422 13.76 -5.35 10.29
CA VAL A 422 13.17 -4.53 11.37
C VAL A 422 12.14 -3.53 10.86
N ILE A 423 11.77 -3.62 9.58
CA ILE A 423 10.60 -2.91 9.03
C ILE A 423 9.39 -3.23 9.90
N ASN A 424 8.69 -2.19 10.35
CA ASN A 424 7.56 -2.27 11.27
C ASN A 424 7.81 -2.92 12.65
N ARG A 425 9.07 -3.29 12.98
CA ARG A 425 9.51 -3.98 14.20
C ARG A 425 8.65 -5.22 14.51
N PRO A 426 8.98 -6.38 13.95
CA PRO A 426 8.16 -7.58 14.10
C PRO A 426 8.00 -8.01 15.56
N LEU A 427 6.93 -8.74 15.81
CA LEU A 427 6.66 -9.33 17.12
C LEU A 427 7.81 -10.31 17.50
N PRO A 428 8.27 -10.32 18.76
CA PRO A 428 9.27 -11.29 19.19
C PRO A 428 8.82 -12.74 18.97
N LYS A 429 9.72 -13.64 18.55
CA LYS A 429 9.41 -15.07 18.39
C LYS A 429 8.63 -15.67 19.56
N GLN A 430 9.02 -15.37 20.79
CA GLN A 430 8.37 -15.92 21.98
C GLN A 430 6.89 -15.55 22.03
N ASP A 431 6.55 -14.30 21.70
CA ASP A 431 5.16 -13.84 21.62
C ASP A 431 4.43 -14.51 20.43
N LEU A 432 5.11 -14.67 19.28
CA LEU A 432 4.54 -15.34 18.10
C LEU A 432 4.29 -16.83 18.32
N ASP A 433 5.21 -17.53 18.97
CA ASP A 433 5.09 -18.94 19.34
C ASP A 433 4.06 -19.13 20.46
N ALA A 434 3.90 -18.15 21.35
CA ALA A 434 2.82 -18.15 22.33
C ALA A 434 1.45 -18.01 21.65
N LEU A 435 1.33 -17.13 20.64
CA LEU A 435 0.09 -16.95 19.87
C LEU A 435 -0.24 -18.16 18.97
N CYS A 436 0.77 -18.76 18.34
CA CYS A 436 0.63 -19.87 17.39
C CYS A 436 1.54 -21.06 17.77
N PRO A 437 1.20 -21.83 18.83
CA PRO A 437 2.05 -22.90 19.37
C PRO A 437 2.15 -24.14 18.46
N SER A 438 1.11 -24.44 17.68
CA SER A 438 1.04 -25.59 16.77
C SER A 438 1.94 -25.45 15.53
N ALA A 439 2.38 -24.23 15.19
CA ALA A 439 3.29 -23.98 14.06
C ALA A 439 4.75 -24.38 14.34
N ARG A 440 5.03 -25.01 15.49
CA ARG A 440 6.37 -25.42 15.93
C ARG A 440 6.91 -26.66 15.22
N SER A 441 6.07 -27.47 14.57
CA SER A 441 6.48 -28.78 14.01
C SER A 441 7.00 -28.74 12.57
N ASP A 442 6.81 -27.66 11.83
CA ASP A 442 7.33 -27.54 10.46
C ASP A 442 8.67 -26.79 10.43
N GLU A 443 9.70 -27.39 11.04
CA GLU A 443 11.08 -26.89 10.97
C GLU A 443 11.69 -26.94 9.55
N SER A 444 10.96 -27.48 8.57
CA SER A 444 11.43 -27.66 7.19
C SER A 444 10.80 -26.76 6.12
N GLY A 445 9.88 -25.82 6.42
CA GLY A 445 9.27 -25.04 5.32
C GLY A 445 8.59 -23.69 5.58
N SER A 446 7.91 -23.44 6.72
CA SER A 446 7.00 -22.27 6.78
C SER A 446 7.64 -20.97 7.29
N SER A 447 8.57 -21.04 8.25
CA SER A 447 9.29 -19.86 8.75
C SER A 447 10.33 -19.32 7.77
N ALA A 448 10.72 -20.13 6.78
CA ALA A 448 11.63 -19.74 5.70
C ALA A 448 10.94 -18.79 4.68
N SER A 449 9.64 -18.97 4.44
CA SER A 449 8.90 -18.37 3.31
C SER A 449 8.85 -16.83 3.27
N TYR A 450 8.77 -16.13 4.41
CA TYR A 450 8.72 -14.66 4.43
C TYR A 450 10.11 -14.01 4.44
N LEU A 451 11.07 -14.59 5.18
CA LEU A 451 12.45 -14.10 5.18
C LEU A 451 13.04 -14.25 3.78
N GLU A 452 12.73 -15.35 3.11
CA GLU A 452 13.04 -15.56 1.69
C GLU A 452 12.38 -14.52 0.77
N ALA A 453 11.15 -14.06 1.07
CA ALA A 453 10.54 -12.98 0.29
C ALA A 453 11.28 -11.66 0.47
N ILE A 454 11.64 -11.32 1.71
CA ILE A 454 12.43 -10.12 2.03
C ILE A 454 13.84 -10.20 1.43
N ASP A 455 14.49 -11.37 1.51
CA ASP A 455 15.82 -11.60 0.97
C ASP A 455 15.80 -11.53 -0.56
N ARG A 456 14.81 -12.13 -1.23
CA ARG A 456 14.63 -11.97 -2.68
C ARG A 456 14.45 -10.51 -3.09
N LEU A 457 13.61 -9.75 -2.38
CA LEU A 457 13.43 -8.32 -2.66
C LEU A 457 14.70 -7.50 -2.43
N TYR A 458 15.56 -7.92 -1.51
CA TYR A 458 16.84 -7.27 -1.24
C TYR A 458 17.91 -7.63 -2.28
N ASP A 459 17.94 -8.90 -2.71
CA ASP A 459 18.98 -9.46 -3.56
C ASP A 459 18.71 -9.23 -5.06
N ASP A 460 17.46 -9.35 -5.53
CA ASP A 460 17.03 -9.17 -6.93
C ASP A 460 17.00 -7.69 -7.33
N GLN A 461 18.16 -7.03 -7.28
CA GLN A 461 18.36 -5.62 -7.60
C GLN A 461 19.60 -5.44 -8.48
N PRO A 462 19.65 -4.40 -9.33
CA PRO A 462 20.81 -4.11 -10.18
C PRO A 462 22.12 -4.07 -9.40
N ALA A 463 23.23 -4.41 -10.06
CA ALA A 463 24.56 -4.37 -9.45
C ALA A 463 24.96 -2.96 -8.97
N ALA A 464 24.45 -1.92 -9.64
CA ALA A 464 24.66 -0.52 -9.29
C ALA A 464 23.91 -0.08 -8.02
N ALA A 465 22.91 -0.85 -7.55
CA ALA A 465 22.09 -0.49 -6.41
C ALA A 465 22.90 -0.52 -5.10
N SER A 466 22.88 0.60 -4.38
CA SER A 466 23.51 0.73 -3.07
C SER A 466 22.77 -0.10 -2.01
N ASN A 467 23.36 -0.24 -0.82
CA ASN A 467 22.65 -0.87 0.29
C ASN A 467 21.40 -0.05 0.70
N LEU A 468 21.43 1.28 0.55
CA LEU A 468 20.23 2.11 0.76
C LEU A 468 19.12 1.71 -0.19
N ASP A 469 19.45 1.60 -1.48
CA ASP A 469 18.52 1.28 -2.55
C ASP A 469 17.83 -0.06 -2.30
N ARG A 470 18.60 -1.09 -1.95
CA ARG A 470 18.07 -2.42 -1.64
C ARG A 470 17.12 -2.40 -0.43
N ILE A 471 17.47 -1.68 0.65
CA ILE A 471 16.58 -1.53 1.81
C ILE A 471 15.31 -0.76 1.43
N GLN A 472 15.44 0.30 0.64
CA GLN A 472 14.29 1.08 0.18
C GLN A 472 13.41 0.25 -0.75
N ASN A 473 13.96 -0.59 -1.63
CA ASN A 473 13.17 -1.50 -2.44
C ASN A 473 12.32 -2.45 -1.59
N VAL A 474 12.92 -3.07 -0.55
CA VAL A 474 12.16 -3.89 0.40
C VAL A 474 11.04 -3.07 1.05
N MET A 475 11.33 -1.84 1.49
CA MET A 475 10.33 -0.96 2.11
C MET A 475 9.20 -0.57 1.14
N LEU A 476 9.54 -0.25 -0.11
CA LEU A 476 8.58 0.12 -1.15
C LEU A 476 7.68 -1.08 -1.47
N LYS A 477 8.24 -2.28 -1.66
CA LYS A 477 7.49 -3.48 -2.04
C LYS A 477 6.80 -4.19 -0.89
N THR A 478 7.00 -3.76 0.35
CA THR A 478 6.33 -4.33 1.54
C THR A 478 5.58 -3.25 2.30
N PHE A 479 6.27 -2.40 3.04
CA PHE A 479 5.65 -1.43 3.93
C PHE A 479 4.84 -0.35 3.21
N LEU A 480 5.29 0.16 2.06
CA LEU A 480 4.49 1.11 1.29
C LEU A 480 3.29 0.39 0.66
N THR A 481 3.55 -0.61 -0.18
CA THR A 481 2.51 -1.32 -0.94
C THR A 481 1.49 -2.04 -0.06
N GLU A 482 1.94 -2.88 0.88
CA GLU A 482 1.09 -3.84 1.60
C GLU A 482 0.54 -3.28 2.92
N ASN A 483 1.04 -2.13 3.38
CA ASN A 483 0.47 -1.42 4.52
C ASN A 483 -0.13 -0.10 4.05
N ILE A 484 0.70 0.93 3.84
CA ILE A 484 0.22 2.31 3.67
C ILE A 484 -0.76 2.45 2.50
N LEU A 485 -0.39 2.01 1.30
CA LEU A 485 -1.23 2.18 0.11
C LEU A 485 -2.49 1.31 0.19
N SER A 486 -2.37 0.08 0.70
CA SER A 486 -3.49 -0.85 0.83
C SER A 486 -4.61 -0.33 1.73
N TRP A 487 -4.29 0.12 2.96
CA TRP A 487 -5.34 0.64 3.84
C TRP A 487 -5.80 2.03 3.39
N ALA A 488 -4.91 2.86 2.83
CA ALA A 488 -5.27 4.20 2.38
C ALA A 488 -6.30 4.16 1.24
N ASP A 489 -6.11 3.27 0.26
CA ASP A 489 -7.09 3.02 -0.80
C ASP A 489 -8.43 2.55 -0.21
N SER A 490 -8.38 1.60 0.73
CA SER A 490 -9.58 1.04 1.34
C SER A 490 -10.43 2.09 2.06
N VAL A 491 -9.82 2.91 2.92
CA VAL A 491 -10.57 3.92 3.70
C VAL A 491 -11.03 5.10 2.84
N ALA A 492 -10.26 5.45 1.80
CA ALA A 492 -10.67 6.45 0.83
C ALA A 492 -11.93 5.96 0.08
N MET A 493 -11.89 4.72 -0.39
CA MET A 493 -12.99 4.14 -1.15
C MET A 493 -14.25 3.89 -0.36
N ASP A 494 -14.15 3.57 0.93
CA ASP A 494 -15.35 3.47 1.78
C ASP A 494 -16.11 4.80 1.88
N ASN A 495 -15.41 5.91 1.66
CA ASN A 495 -15.96 7.26 1.67
C ASN A 495 -16.21 7.81 0.26
N SER A 496 -16.09 6.97 -0.78
CA SER A 496 -16.27 7.38 -2.18
C SER A 496 -15.33 8.53 -2.57
N CYS A 497 -14.11 8.51 -2.03
CA CYS A 497 -13.07 9.51 -2.29
C CYS A 497 -11.83 8.85 -2.86
N GLU A 498 -11.12 9.50 -3.77
CA GLU A 498 -9.82 9.05 -4.27
C GLU A 498 -8.66 9.68 -3.51
N LEU A 499 -7.60 8.91 -3.28
CA LEU A 499 -6.32 9.43 -2.81
C LEU A 499 -5.29 9.42 -3.94
N ARG A 500 -4.46 10.47 -4.02
CA ARG A 500 -3.36 10.61 -4.99
C ARG A 500 -2.06 10.95 -4.29
N MET A 501 -0.97 10.40 -4.80
CA MET A 501 0.36 10.44 -4.17
C MET A 501 1.38 11.04 -5.14
N PRO A 502 1.56 12.38 -5.17
CA PRO A 502 2.51 13.03 -6.09
C PRO A 502 3.94 12.49 -5.99
N PHE A 503 4.39 12.07 -4.82
CA PHE A 503 5.73 11.48 -4.66
C PHE A 503 5.92 10.16 -5.42
N LEU A 504 4.84 9.48 -5.83
CA LEU A 504 4.88 8.25 -6.61
C LEU A 504 4.78 8.48 -8.12
N ASP A 505 4.80 9.74 -8.59
CA ASP A 505 4.93 10.05 -10.02
C ASP A 505 6.19 9.38 -10.58
N ARG A 506 6.03 8.73 -11.75
CA ARG A 506 7.10 7.97 -12.41
C ARG A 506 8.38 8.79 -12.54
N ASP A 507 8.30 10.00 -13.08
CA ASP A 507 9.50 10.76 -13.46
C ASP A 507 10.24 11.26 -12.20
N LEU A 508 9.47 11.65 -11.16
CA LEU A 508 10.04 11.99 -9.85
C LEU A 508 10.70 10.79 -9.17
N VAL A 509 10.08 9.62 -9.23
CA VAL A 509 10.62 8.37 -8.68
C VAL A 509 11.92 7.98 -9.38
N GLU A 510 11.95 7.97 -10.71
CA GLU A 510 13.14 7.60 -11.48
C GLU A 510 14.30 8.56 -11.18
N PHE A 511 14.03 9.87 -11.05
CA PHE A 511 15.01 10.83 -10.57
C PHE A 511 15.54 10.49 -9.17
N ILE A 512 14.65 10.17 -8.23
CA ILE A 512 15.04 9.81 -6.85
C ILE A 512 15.89 8.52 -6.82
N PHE A 513 15.59 7.54 -7.68
CA PHE A 513 16.38 6.31 -7.79
C PHE A 513 17.77 6.53 -8.40
N GLY A 514 17.94 7.60 -9.18
CA GLY A 514 19.24 8.07 -9.65
C GLY A 514 20.02 8.92 -8.62
N LEU A 515 19.39 9.38 -7.53
CA LEU A 515 20.09 10.24 -6.58
C LEU A 515 21.22 9.50 -5.84
N PRO A 516 22.39 10.13 -5.65
CA PRO A 516 23.40 9.58 -4.76
C PRO A 516 22.85 9.49 -3.33
N ASP A 517 23.35 8.51 -2.58
CA ASP A 517 22.94 8.25 -1.18
C ASP A 517 22.98 9.54 -0.33
N ASP A 518 23.98 10.39 -0.52
CA ASP A 518 24.18 11.64 0.25
C ASP A 518 23.27 12.80 -0.14
N ALA A 519 22.52 12.68 -1.25
CA ALA A 519 21.40 13.55 -1.58
C ALA A 519 20.08 13.09 -0.94
N ARG A 520 19.98 11.83 -0.49
CA ARG A 520 18.81 11.31 0.23
C ARG A 520 19.01 11.34 1.74
N ILE A 521 20.18 10.94 2.22
CA ILE A 521 20.48 10.77 3.64
C ILE A 521 21.91 11.20 3.99
N GLY A 522 22.08 11.91 5.10
CA GLY A 522 23.41 12.36 5.52
C GLY A 522 24.27 11.25 6.12
N ARG A 523 25.59 11.47 6.14
CA ARG A 523 26.59 10.49 6.63
C ARG A 523 26.53 10.24 8.14
N LEU A 524 25.97 11.18 8.91
CA LEU A 524 25.81 11.07 10.35
C LEU A 524 24.37 10.72 10.72
N PRO A 525 24.16 9.84 11.71
CA PRO A 525 22.82 9.58 12.21
C PRO A 525 22.25 10.86 12.85
N GLY A 526 21.05 11.24 12.47
CA GLY A 526 20.43 12.46 12.99
C GLY A 526 19.18 12.80 12.21
N ARG A 527 18.07 13.12 12.89
CA ARG A 527 16.76 13.27 12.24
C ARG A 527 16.66 14.42 11.22
N ARG A 528 17.64 15.34 11.20
CA ARG A 528 17.79 16.40 10.18
C ARG A 528 18.52 15.91 8.91
N ASN A 529 19.15 14.74 9.00
CA ASN A 529 19.93 14.12 7.93
C ASN A 529 19.11 13.10 7.13
N THR A 530 17.79 13.23 7.09
CA THR A 530 16.89 12.45 6.22
C THR A 530 16.22 13.39 5.22
N LYS A 531 15.78 12.86 4.07
CA LYS A 531 15.10 13.63 3.02
C LYS A 531 15.90 14.86 2.57
N LEU A 532 17.21 14.70 2.39
CA LEU A 532 18.11 15.84 2.20
C LEU A 532 17.75 16.70 0.99
N VAL A 533 17.53 16.10 -0.18
CA VAL A 533 17.10 16.83 -1.40
C VAL A 533 15.81 17.63 -1.18
N LEU A 534 14.83 17.06 -0.48
CA LEU A 534 13.58 17.75 -0.14
C LEU A 534 13.79 18.89 0.86
N ARG A 535 14.71 18.72 1.82
CA ARG A 535 15.08 19.80 2.76
C ARG A 535 15.82 20.92 2.04
N TRP A 536 16.76 20.59 1.16
CA TRP A 536 17.47 21.57 0.35
C TRP A 536 16.52 22.33 -0.56
N TRP A 537 15.56 21.64 -1.17
CA TRP A 537 14.49 22.25 -1.95
C TRP A 537 13.63 23.18 -1.07
N GLY A 538 13.27 22.72 0.12
CA GLY A 538 12.43 23.48 1.04
C GLY A 538 13.09 24.73 1.64
N GLU A 539 14.43 24.84 1.61
CA GLU A 539 15.15 26.05 2.04
C GLU A 539 14.72 27.26 1.19
N GLY A 540 14.20 28.29 1.85
CA GLY A 540 13.64 29.48 1.17
C GLY A 540 12.24 29.29 0.59
N ARG A 541 11.67 28.08 0.62
CA ARG A 541 10.31 27.78 0.12
C ARG A 541 9.30 27.44 1.22
N LEU A 542 9.77 26.89 2.34
CA LEU A 542 8.97 26.45 3.47
C LEU A 542 9.47 27.09 4.78
N ASP A 543 8.59 27.14 5.78
CA ASP A 543 8.93 27.63 7.10
C ASP A 543 10.08 26.84 7.74
N GLN A 544 11.01 27.55 8.37
CA GLN A 544 12.13 26.96 9.09
C GLN A 544 11.68 25.98 10.19
N ALA A 545 10.50 26.21 10.79
CA ALA A 545 9.92 25.30 11.76
C ALA A 545 9.59 23.92 11.15
N VAL A 546 9.01 23.90 9.94
CA VAL A 546 8.70 22.67 9.19
C VAL A 546 9.99 21.95 8.79
N LEU A 547 10.96 22.69 8.25
CA LEU A 547 12.26 22.14 7.83
C LEU A 547 13.08 21.56 8.99
N ARG A 548 12.94 22.08 10.21
CA ARG A 548 13.69 21.59 11.38
C ARG A 548 12.93 20.54 12.17
N ARG A 549 11.65 20.31 11.86
CA ARG A 549 10.77 19.41 12.61
C ARG A 549 11.23 17.97 12.47
N ARG A 550 11.11 17.24 13.58
CA ARG A 550 11.38 15.80 13.64
C ARG A 550 10.21 15.06 12.98
N LYS A 551 10.48 14.04 12.15
CA LYS A 551 9.44 13.13 11.65
C LYS A 551 8.64 12.57 12.83
N ARG A 552 7.33 12.70 12.73
CA ARG A 552 6.32 12.13 13.62
C ARG A 552 5.42 11.23 12.77
N PRO A 553 5.02 10.05 13.27
CA PRO A 553 4.01 9.26 12.59
C PRO A 553 2.68 10.03 12.60
N PHE A 554 1.83 9.78 11.60
CA PHE A 554 0.45 10.23 11.64
C PHE A 554 -0.20 9.64 12.90
N PHE A 555 -0.68 10.50 13.80
CA PHE A 555 -1.10 10.09 15.13
C PHE A 555 -2.52 10.55 15.42
N ALA A 556 -3.45 9.59 15.37
CA ALA A 556 -4.87 9.80 15.62
C ALA A 556 -5.32 9.33 17.01
N GLY A 557 -4.40 9.33 17.98
CA GLY A 557 -4.65 8.80 19.33
C GLY A 557 -4.27 7.32 19.47
N GLY A 558 -3.85 6.94 20.68
CA GLY A 558 -3.22 5.63 20.90
C GLY A 558 -4.23 4.58 21.35
N LEU A 559 -3.99 3.31 21.02
CA LEU A 559 -4.83 2.21 21.51
C LEU A 559 -4.95 2.20 23.04
N ARG A 560 -3.91 2.65 23.75
CA ARG A 560 -3.91 2.79 25.21
C ARG A 560 -5.02 3.74 25.72
N SER A 561 -5.29 4.84 25.02
CA SER A 561 -6.34 5.78 25.44
C SER A 561 -7.73 5.15 25.29
N LEU A 562 -7.95 4.45 24.17
CA LEU A 562 -9.18 3.73 23.89
C LEU A 562 -9.38 2.57 24.86
N HIS A 563 -8.34 1.77 25.12
CA HIS A 563 -8.39 0.66 26.06
C HIS A 563 -8.68 1.11 27.49
N ARG A 564 -8.13 2.25 27.93
CA ARG A 564 -8.44 2.78 29.27
C ARG A 564 -9.92 3.15 29.41
N LYS A 565 -10.54 3.68 28.36
CA LYS A 565 -11.96 4.08 28.37
C LYS A 565 -12.91 2.89 28.11
N HIS A 566 -12.51 1.94 27.26
CA HIS A 566 -13.37 0.85 26.76
C HIS A 566 -12.67 -0.51 26.72
N PRO A 567 -12.14 -1.02 27.84
CA PRO A 567 -11.31 -2.24 27.85
C PRO A 567 -12.11 -3.48 27.42
N ARG A 568 -13.35 -3.61 27.90
CA ARG A 568 -14.23 -4.76 27.59
C ARG A 568 -14.55 -4.86 26.11
N LYS A 569 -14.90 -3.73 25.47
CA LYS A 569 -15.30 -3.66 24.06
C LYS A 569 -14.14 -3.98 23.11
N LEU A 570 -12.93 -3.48 23.40
CA LEU A 570 -11.77 -3.82 22.58
C LEU A 570 -11.36 -5.29 22.74
N ARG A 571 -11.46 -5.83 23.97
CA ARG A 571 -11.18 -7.25 24.21
C ARG A 571 -12.18 -8.13 23.46
N SER A 572 -13.48 -7.83 23.53
CA SER A 572 -14.53 -8.62 22.90
C SER A 572 -14.39 -8.70 21.38
N TRP A 573 -14.00 -7.61 20.71
CA TRP A 573 -13.73 -7.64 19.26
C TRP A 573 -12.62 -8.60 18.85
N ILE A 574 -11.66 -8.87 19.74
CA ILE A 574 -10.57 -9.83 19.51
C ILE A 574 -10.99 -11.24 19.93
N THR A 575 -11.53 -11.41 21.14
CA THR A 575 -11.77 -12.75 21.73
C THR A 575 -13.05 -13.43 21.23
N GLU A 576 -14.03 -12.69 20.71
CA GLU A 576 -15.29 -13.25 20.19
C GLU A 576 -15.22 -13.60 18.69
N SER A 577 -14.05 -13.51 18.06
CA SER A 577 -13.88 -13.92 16.66
C SER A 577 -13.51 -15.40 16.59
N ASP A 578 -14.40 -16.23 16.04
CA ASP A 578 -14.17 -17.67 15.86
C ASP A 578 -12.93 -17.94 15.00
N ALA A 579 -12.83 -17.28 13.84
CA ALA A 579 -11.66 -17.35 12.97
C ALA A 579 -10.34 -17.00 13.68
N LEU A 580 -10.34 -16.00 14.58
CA LEU A 580 -9.13 -15.69 15.35
C LEU A 580 -8.82 -16.76 16.39
N ARG A 581 -9.82 -17.30 17.08
CA ARG A 581 -9.62 -18.35 18.09
C ARG A 581 -9.08 -19.62 17.46
N GLU A 582 -9.56 -19.98 16.27
CA GLU A 582 -9.06 -21.12 15.51
C GLU A 582 -7.65 -20.88 14.98
N ALA A 583 -7.41 -19.74 14.32
CA ALA A 583 -6.12 -19.44 13.70
C ALA A 583 -5.02 -19.06 14.70
N VAL A 584 -5.40 -18.61 15.91
CA VAL A 584 -4.48 -18.13 16.97
C VAL A 584 -4.84 -18.78 18.31
N PRO A 585 -4.55 -20.08 18.52
CA PRO A 585 -5.00 -20.81 19.71
C PRO A 585 -4.50 -20.24 21.04
N GLY A 586 -3.35 -19.56 21.03
CA GLY A 586 -2.78 -18.94 22.22
C GLY A 586 -3.26 -17.52 22.50
N LEU A 587 -4.26 -17.02 21.77
CA LEU A 587 -4.75 -15.65 21.85
C LEU A 587 -5.15 -15.24 23.27
N GLU A 588 -5.98 -16.03 23.95
CA GLU A 588 -6.49 -15.69 25.29
C GLU A 588 -5.36 -15.61 26.32
N THR A 589 -4.51 -16.65 26.37
CA THR A 589 -3.34 -16.68 27.26
C THR A 589 -2.37 -15.54 26.96
N TRP A 590 -2.17 -15.22 25.67
CA TRP A 590 -1.33 -14.10 25.30
C TRP A 590 -1.93 -12.79 25.82
N MET A 591 -3.24 -12.55 25.68
CA MET A 591 -3.87 -11.29 26.09
C MET A 591 -3.83 -11.01 27.61
N ASP A 592 -3.60 -12.00 28.47
CA ASP A 592 -3.61 -11.83 29.93
C ASP A 592 -2.33 -11.20 30.52
N ASN A 593 -1.25 -11.01 29.76
CA ASN A 593 0.01 -10.40 30.26
C ASN A 593 -0.03 -8.88 30.56
N GLY A 594 -1.19 -8.22 30.54
CA GLY A 594 -1.40 -6.90 31.16
C GLY A 594 -0.77 -5.65 30.47
N PRO A 595 -0.32 -4.62 31.21
CA PRO A 595 0.05 -3.29 30.69
C PRO A 595 1.19 -3.25 29.67
N GLU A 596 2.00 -4.31 29.59
CA GLU A 596 3.12 -4.40 28.65
C GLU A 596 2.67 -4.43 27.18
N PHE A 597 1.40 -4.77 26.89
CA PHE A 597 0.87 -4.79 25.52
C PHE A 597 0.80 -3.43 24.85
N PHE A 598 0.71 -2.34 25.61
CA PHE A 598 0.60 -1.00 25.06
C PHE A 598 1.96 -0.34 24.78
N ARG A 599 3.01 -1.15 24.64
CA ARG A 599 4.37 -0.69 24.36
C ARG A 599 4.99 -1.47 23.19
N GLY A 600 5.72 -0.74 22.34
CA GLY A 600 6.58 -1.34 21.32
C GLY A 600 5.82 -2.23 20.32
N PRO A 601 6.42 -3.37 19.87
CA PRO A 601 5.83 -4.29 18.89
C PRO A 601 4.47 -4.86 19.31
N ARG A 602 4.28 -5.10 20.61
CA ARG A 602 3.03 -5.66 21.16
C ARG A 602 1.82 -4.76 20.93
N GLN A 603 2.02 -3.44 20.97
CA GLN A 603 0.95 -2.48 20.67
C GLN A 603 0.54 -2.57 19.20
N GLY A 604 1.50 -2.74 18.28
CA GLY A 604 1.21 -2.94 16.87
C GLY A 604 0.44 -4.24 16.64
N THR A 605 0.79 -5.30 17.36
CA THR A 605 0.11 -6.61 17.24
C THR A 605 -1.33 -6.55 17.73
N LEU A 606 -1.63 -5.76 18.77
CA LEU A 606 -3.01 -5.52 19.17
C LEU A 606 -3.84 -4.85 18.06
N TRP A 607 -3.26 -3.90 17.32
CA TRP A 607 -3.94 -3.34 16.15
C TRP A 607 -4.18 -4.40 15.07
N ALA A 608 -3.21 -5.30 14.85
CA ALA A 608 -3.35 -6.38 13.90
C ALA A 608 -4.46 -7.36 14.28
N LEU A 609 -4.53 -7.75 15.55
CA LEU A 609 -5.58 -8.63 16.08
C LEU A 609 -6.96 -7.97 16.00
N LEU A 610 -7.08 -6.68 16.34
CA LEU A 610 -8.32 -5.92 16.17
C LEU A 610 -8.76 -5.87 14.70
N ALA A 611 -7.84 -5.52 13.80
CA ALA A 611 -8.12 -5.42 12.38
C ALA A 611 -8.59 -6.78 11.83
N LEU A 612 -7.87 -7.86 12.13
CA LEU A 612 -8.20 -9.20 11.66
C LEU A 612 -9.53 -9.70 12.25
N GLY A 613 -9.76 -9.52 13.56
CA GLY A 613 -11.00 -9.98 14.21
C GLY A 613 -12.25 -9.26 13.69
N ILE A 614 -12.18 -7.94 13.52
CA ILE A 614 -13.29 -7.15 12.96
C ILE A 614 -13.50 -7.50 11.49
N TRP A 615 -12.41 -7.56 10.71
CA TRP A 615 -12.47 -7.84 9.29
C TRP A 615 -13.04 -9.24 9.02
N SER A 616 -12.53 -10.28 9.70
CA SER A 616 -13.00 -11.66 9.57
C SER A 616 -14.48 -11.79 9.90
N ARG A 617 -14.93 -11.15 10.99
CA ARG A 617 -16.35 -11.14 11.38
C ARG A 617 -17.22 -10.49 10.31
N SER A 618 -16.82 -9.34 9.77
CA SER A 618 -17.58 -8.61 8.75
C SER A 618 -17.67 -9.34 7.40
N HIS A 619 -16.72 -10.23 7.10
CA HIS A 619 -16.67 -11.00 5.86
C HIS A 619 -17.12 -12.46 6.03
N GLY A 620 -17.58 -12.85 7.24
CA GLY A 620 -18.01 -14.21 7.54
C GLY A 620 -16.90 -15.24 7.32
N ILE A 621 -15.67 -14.90 7.69
CA ILE A 621 -14.55 -15.85 7.74
C ILE A 621 -14.73 -16.72 8.97
N SER A 622 -14.72 -18.04 8.76
CA SER A 622 -14.78 -19.06 9.81
C SER A 622 -13.40 -19.64 10.05
#